data_AF-A0A7J3D935-F1
#
_entry.id   AF-A0A7J3D935-F1
#
_cell.length_a   1.000
_cell.length_b   1.000
_cell.length_c   1.000
_cell.angle_alpha   90.00
_cell.angle_beta   90.00
_cell.angle_gamma   90.00
#
_symmetry.space_group_name_H-M   'P 1'
#
loop_
_entity.id
_entity.type
_entity.pdbx_description
1 polymer ?
#
loop_
_entity_poly.entity_id
_entity_poly.type
_entity_poly.pdbx_seq_one_letter_code
_entity_poly.pdbx_strand_id
1 'polypeptide(L)'
;GLTASVMEGILFSETPYFVVLDADFQHPPEAIKDIVSALKKGNDVVIGVRKNKRKLSFTRKISSWGAHSLASLYLRVRRKKRSRDTMSGFFGGRTEFCKRIVIENYDKFERRGFKILFDILKFSPHWTRISEIEFEFGERRGGSSKLDAKVVLSIMRQCGIFGKGLAAATSFFLLNMLGRFLAAFILGILTTIVFLTMTGQPWHTLGIFPTVISFLLAVGYVVVANEFFAERRKKRGLLKGIQIMFTAFSGYLINLGLFYIIASELPDLQLVPMFIGFGLSAIYDTVGCNIDAG
;
A
#
# COMPACT_ATOMS: atom_id res chain seq x y z
N GLY A 1 14.77 -10.81 5.91
CA GLY A 1 13.58 -9.94 6.02
C GLY A 1 13.08 -10.00 7.45
N LEU A 2 12.54 -8.90 8.01
CA LEU A 2 12.24 -8.79 9.44
C LEU A 2 11.38 -9.97 9.96
N THR A 3 10.32 -10.34 9.25
CA THR A 3 9.45 -11.47 9.65
C THR A 3 10.21 -12.79 9.73
N ALA A 4 11.08 -13.08 8.75
CA ALA A 4 11.87 -14.32 8.76
C ALA A 4 12.82 -14.38 9.97
N SER A 5 13.51 -13.28 10.28
CA SER A 5 14.43 -13.21 11.43
C SER A 5 13.69 -13.43 12.76
N VAL A 6 12.49 -12.88 12.92
CA VAL A 6 11.69 -13.08 14.14
C VAL A 6 11.14 -14.51 14.21
N MET A 7 10.69 -15.09 13.09
CA MET A 7 10.25 -16.50 13.05
C MET A 7 11.39 -17.42 13.51
N GLU A 8 12.58 -17.22 12.97
CA GLU A 8 13.78 -17.98 13.33
C GLU A 8 14.13 -17.80 14.81
N GLY A 9 14.10 -16.56 15.33
CA GLY A 9 14.30 -16.31 16.75
C GLY A 9 13.27 -16.99 17.66
N ILE A 10 12.01 -17.09 17.24
CA ILE A 10 10.97 -17.84 17.97
C ILE A 10 11.29 -19.35 17.96
N LEU A 11 11.73 -19.90 16.83
CA LEU A 11 12.07 -21.31 16.69
C LEU A 11 13.30 -21.71 17.51
N PHE A 12 14.30 -20.84 17.59
CA PHE A 12 15.51 -21.05 18.40
C PHE A 12 15.34 -20.73 19.89
N SER A 13 14.27 -20.04 20.31
CA SER A 13 14.07 -19.73 21.72
C SER A 13 13.83 -20.99 22.55
N GLU A 14 14.66 -21.27 23.54
CA GLU A 14 14.52 -22.43 24.44
C GLU A 14 13.78 -22.09 25.74
N THR A 15 13.57 -20.80 25.99
CA THR A 15 12.92 -20.33 27.21
C THR A 15 11.39 -20.43 27.10
N PRO A 16 10.65 -20.51 28.23
CA PRO A 16 9.18 -20.64 28.20
C PRO A 16 8.44 -19.45 27.54
N TYR A 17 9.09 -18.28 27.50
CA TYR A 17 8.53 -17.03 26.99
C TYR A 17 9.57 -16.29 26.18
N PHE A 18 9.15 -15.65 25.09
CA PHE A 18 10.00 -14.75 24.31
C PHE A 18 9.41 -13.34 24.28
N VAL A 19 10.25 -12.35 24.01
CA VAL A 19 9.85 -10.96 23.77
C VAL A 19 10.58 -10.46 22.52
N VAL A 20 9.83 -9.84 21.62
CA VAL A 20 10.32 -9.19 20.41
C VAL A 20 10.30 -7.69 20.65
N LEU A 21 11.40 -7.01 20.35
CA LEU A 21 11.53 -5.57 20.38
C LEU A 21 12.42 -5.08 19.22
N ASP A 22 12.18 -3.87 18.73
CA ASP A 22 13.08 -3.22 17.78
C ASP A 22 14.32 -2.67 18.50
N ALA A 23 15.50 -2.81 17.90
CA ALA A 23 16.78 -2.34 18.45
C ALA A 23 17.00 -0.82 18.32
N ASP A 24 15.94 -0.03 18.16
CA ASP A 24 16.01 1.41 17.87
C ASP A 24 15.85 2.30 19.12
N PHE A 25 15.91 1.70 20.32
CA PHE A 25 15.68 2.33 21.62
C PHE A 25 14.38 3.14 21.72
N GLN A 26 13.43 2.98 20.78
CA GLN A 26 12.10 3.59 20.85
C GLN A 26 11.20 2.83 21.84
N HIS A 27 11.58 1.61 22.19
CA HIS A 27 10.90 0.72 23.11
C HIS A 27 11.63 0.73 24.47
N PRO A 28 11.00 1.23 25.55
CA PRO A 28 11.62 1.24 26.87
C PRO A 28 11.82 -0.19 27.36
N PRO A 29 13.06 -0.63 27.66
CA PRO A 29 13.34 -1.98 28.17
C PRO A 29 12.57 -2.29 29.46
N GLU A 30 12.19 -1.27 30.22
CA GLU A 30 11.39 -1.39 31.44
C GLU A 30 10.04 -2.07 31.17
N ALA A 31 9.42 -1.80 30.01
CA ALA A 31 8.13 -2.37 29.63
C ALA A 31 8.19 -3.88 29.35
N ILE A 32 9.39 -4.47 29.21
CA ILE A 32 9.57 -5.92 29.08
C ILE A 32 9.08 -6.63 30.35
N LYS A 33 9.29 -6.04 31.53
CA LYS A 33 8.86 -6.62 32.81
C LYS A 33 7.34 -6.80 32.85
N ASP A 34 6.61 -5.83 32.32
CA ASP A 34 5.15 -5.88 32.26
C ASP A 34 4.68 -6.99 31.32
N ILE A 35 5.32 -7.13 30.14
CA ILE A 35 5.04 -8.23 29.19
C ILE A 35 5.24 -9.59 29.87
N VAL A 36 6.38 -9.78 30.52
CA VAL A 36 6.71 -11.05 31.19
C VAL A 36 5.73 -11.32 32.34
N SER A 37 5.36 -10.30 33.12
CA SER A 37 4.36 -10.43 34.19
C SER A 37 3.00 -10.87 33.64
N ALA A 38 2.54 -10.27 32.54
CA ALA A 38 1.28 -10.66 31.90
C ALA A 38 1.33 -12.07 31.30
N LEU A 39 2.46 -12.51 30.73
CA LEU A 39 2.64 -13.88 30.25
C LEU A 39 2.59 -14.90 31.39
N LYS A 40 3.23 -14.60 32.53
CA LYS A 40 3.20 -15.42 33.75
C LYS A 40 1.78 -15.55 34.33
N LYS A 41 0.93 -14.53 34.17
CA LYS A 41 -0.50 -14.58 34.54
C LYS A 41 -1.36 -15.49 33.63
N GLY A 42 -0.76 -16.12 32.62
CA GLY A 42 -1.43 -17.12 31.80
C GLY A 42 -1.92 -16.62 30.44
N ASN A 43 -1.46 -15.45 29.98
CA ASN A 43 -1.71 -14.98 28.62
C ASN A 43 -0.80 -15.71 27.62
N ASP A 44 -1.32 -15.99 26.42
CA ASP A 44 -0.57 -16.67 25.37
C ASP A 44 0.27 -15.70 24.54
N VAL A 45 -0.29 -14.50 24.30
CA VAL A 45 0.37 -13.40 23.58
C VAL A 45 0.11 -12.09 24.32
N VAL A 46 1.12 -11.25 24.46
CA VAL A 46 1.02 -9.93 25.10
C VAL A 46 1.57 -8.89 24.14
N ILE A 47 0.79 -7.84 23.88
CA ILE A 47 1.11 -6.84 22.85
C ILE A 47 1.34 -5.49 23.51
N GLY A 48 2.49 -4.88 23.21
CA GLY A 48 2.76 -3.49 23.54
C GLY A 48 1.94 -2.57 22.65
N VAL A 49 1.07 -1.75 23.25
CA VAL A 49 0.25 -0.75 22.58
C VAL A 49 0.81 0.63 22.86
N ARG A 50 1.02 1.42 21.80
CA ARG A 50 1.56 2.78 21.93
C ARG A 50 0.52 3.71 22.53
N LYS A 51 0.81 4.31 23.68
CA LYS A 51 -0.10 5.23 24.40
C LYS A 51 -0.33 6.53 23.64
N ASN A 52 0.73 7.11 23.07
CA ASN A 52 0.67 8.35 22.28
C ASN A 52 1.09 8.12 20.82
N LYS A 53 0.11 8.03 19.92
CA LYS A 53 0.34 8.02 18.46
C LYS A 53 0.65 9.43 17.89
N ARG A 54 0.66 10.48 18.73
CA ARG A 54 0.85 11.89 18.30
C ARG A 54 2.27 12.18 17.81
N LYS A 55 3.27 11.43 18.26
CA LYS A 55 4.69 11.59 17.87
C LYS A 55 5.04 10.98 16.50
N LEU A 56 4.06 10.46 15.77
CA LEU A 56 4.25 9.91 14.43
C LEU A 56 4.02 11.01 13.37
N SER A 57 4.85 11.04 12.32
CA SER A 57 4.57 11.89 11.16
C SER A 57 3.17 11.60 10.60
N PHE A 58 2.48 12.63 10.10
CA PHE A 58 1.11 12.53 9.58
C PHE A 58 0.97 11.41 8.53
N THR A 59 1.94 11.30 7.64
CA THR A 59 2.05 10.24 6.62
C THR A 59 2.14 8.84 7.22
N ARG A 60 2.96 8.65 8.25
CA ARG A 60 3.10 7.35 8.95
C ARG A 60 1.84 7.01 9.75
N LYS A 61 1.14 8.01 10.26
CA LYS A 61 -0.14 7.83 10.95
C LYS A 61 -1.20 7.27 9.99
N ILE A 62 -1.29 7.81 8.78
CA ILE A 62 -2.24 7.33 7.75
C ILE A 62 -1.89 5.92 7.29
N SER A 63 -0.63 5.63 6.93
CA SER A 63 -0.24 4.28 6.48
C SER A 63 -0.43 3.25 7.59
N SER A 64 -0.05 3.59 8.83
CA SER A 64 -0.26 2.72 9.99
C SER A 64 -1.74 2.53 10.29
N TRP A 65 -2.58 3.55 10.12
CA TRP A 65 -4.03 3.44 10.31
C TRP A 65 -4.66 2.56 9.23
N GLY A 66 -4.32 2.74 7.96
CA GLY A 66 -4.82 1.92 6.86
C GLY A 66 -4.41 0.46 7.00
N ALA A 67 -3.13 0.20 7.25
CA ALA A 67 -2.62 -1.15 7.51
C ALA A 67 -3.28 -1.81 8.72
N HIS A 68 -3.40 -1.08 9.84
CA HIS A 68 -4.08 -1.58 11.04
C HIS A 68 -5.56 -1.86 10.79
N SER A 69 -6.26 -0.98 10.09
CA SER A 69 -7.70 -1.13 9.80
C SER A 69 -7.95 -2.35 8.93
N LEU A 70 -7.14 -2.54 7.87
CA LEU A 70 -7.21 -3.72 7.01
C LEU A 70 -6.95 -5.02 7.79
N ALA A 71 -5.88 -5.05 8.59
CA ALA A 71 -5.55 -6.19 9.42
C ALA A 71 -6.65 -6.50 10.46
N SER A 72 -7.15 -5.49 11.14
CA SER A 72 -8.20 -5.62 12.16
C SER A 72 -9.51 -6.11 11.54
N LEU A 73 -9.87 -5.60 10.36
CA LEU A 73 -11.03 -6.07 9.60
C LEU A 73 -10.86 -7.53 9.18
N TYR A 74 -9.70 -7.90 8.64
CA TYR A 74 -9.41 -9.29 8.26
C TYR A 74 -9.53 -10.25 9.45
N LEU A 75 -8.92 -9.90 10.59
CA LEU A 75 -9.02 -10.69 11.81
C LEU A 75 -10.47 -10.79 12.30
N ARG A 76 -11.24 -9.70 12.23
CA ARG A 76 -12.66 -9.69 12.61
C ARG A 76 -13.48 -10.64 11.73
N VAL A 77 -13.34 -10.56 10.41
CA VAL A 77 -14.05 -11.42 9.46
C VAL A 77 -13.69 -12.89 9.69
N ARG A 78 -12.42 -13.18 10.01
CA ARG A 78 -11.95 -14.52 10.35
C ARG A 78 -12.21 -14.92 11.81
N ARG A 79 -13.00 -14.14 12.56
CA ARG A 79 -13.34 -14.34 13.99
C ARG A 79 -12.13 -14.48 14.93
N LYS A 80 -10.96 -13.97 14.54
CA LYS A 80 -9.72 -14.01 15.32
C LYS A 80 -9.68 -12.91 16.38
N LYS A 81 -8.88 -13.13 17.42
CA LYS A 81 -8.62 -12.11 18.43
C LYS A 81 -7.89 -10.92 17.82
N ARG A 82 -8.17 -9.73 18.31
CA ARG A 82 -7.68 -8.45 17.79
C ARG A 82 -6.97 -7.69 18.88
N SER A 83 -6.12 -6.76 18.48
CA SER A 83 -5.46 -5.81 19.36
C SER A 83 -5.70 -4.37 18.88
N ARG A 84 -5.64 -3.40 19.80
CA ARG A 84 -5.57 -1.96 19.54
C ARG A 84 -4.34 -1.55 18.71
N ASP A 85 -3.31 -2.39 18.65
CA ASP A 85 -2.12 -2.15 17.83
C ASP A 85 -1.53 -3.43 17.22
N THR A 86 -2.25 -4.01 16.27
CA THR A 86 -1.80 -5.18 15.48
C THR A 86 -0.50 -4.95 14.70
N MET A 87 -0.04 -3.70 14.58
CA MET A 87 1.17 -3.32 13.85
C MET A 87 2.37 -3.10 14.77
N SER A 88 2.23 -3.37 16.07
CA SER A 88 3.32 -3.23 17.03
C SER A 88 4.48 -4.17 16.72
N GLY A 89 5.70 -3.64 16.81
CA GLY A 89 6.94 -4.43 16.81
C GLY A 89 7.30 -4.97 18.20
N PHE A 90 6.56 -4.53 19.23
CA PHE A 90 6.82 -4.88 20.62
C PHE A 90 5.73 -5.80 21.15
N PHE A 91 6.06 -7.08 21.31
CA PHE A 91 5.15 -8.10 21.81
C PHE A 91 5.92 -9.27 22.39
N GLY A 92 5.29 -10.04 23.27
CA GLY A 92 5.81 -11.31 23.78
C GLY A 92 4.79 -12.42 23.63
N GLY A 93 5.26 -13.66 23.76
CA GLY A 93 4.42 -14.83 23.64
C GLY A 93 4.97 -16.03 24.39
N ARG A 94 4.10 -17.02 24.63
CA ARG A 94 4.51 -18.35 25.06
C ARG A 94 5.25 -19.03 23.92
N THR A 95 6.49 -19.45 24.18
CA THR A 95 7.39 -19.97 23.15
C THR A 95 6.79 -21.18 22.46
N GLU A 96 6.39 -22.22 23.19
CA GLU A 96 5.81 -23.44 22.61
C GLU A 96 4.53 -23.17 21.79
N PHE A 97 3.67 -22.28 22.29
CA PHE A 97 2.45 -21.90 21.59
C PHE A 97 2.74 -21.21 20.25
N CYS A 98 3.65 -20.22 20.23
CA CYS A 98 3.99 -19.51 19.01
C CYS A 98 4.85 -20.34 18.06
N LYS A 99 5.77 -21.17 18.58
CA LYS A 99 6.55 -22.13 17.77
C LYS A 99 5.63 -23.05 16.98
N ARG A 100 4.63 -23.64 17.64
CA ARG A 100 3.65 -24.50 16.96
C ARG A 100 2.94 -23.76 15.82
N ILE A 101 2.48 -22.53 16.05
CA ILE A 101 1.85 -21.69 15.01
C ILE A 101 2.81 -21.47 13.82
N VAL A 102 4.08 -21.15 14.10
CA VAL A 102 5.10 -20.90 13.09
C VAL A 102 5.41 -22.16 12.29
N ILE A 103 5.55 -23.32 12.94
CA ILE A 103 5.84 -24.61 12.28
C ILE A 103 4.66 -25.04 11.40
N GLU A 104 3.44 -25.08 11.94
CA GLU A 104 2.24 -25.54 11.22
C GLU A 104 1.88 -24.67 10.00
N ASN A 105 2.34 -23.42 9.98
CA ASN A 105 1.99 -22.46 8.94
C ASN A 105 3.21 -21.87 8.23
N TYR A 106 4.38 -22.50 8.35
CA TYR A 106 5.67 -21.96 7.91
C TYR A 106 5.65 -21.40 6.48
N ASP A 107 4.98 -22.08 5.55
CA ASP A 107 4.88 -21.67 4.13
C ASP A 107 3.78 -20.62 3.86
N LYS A 108 2.89 -20.40 4.83
CA LYS A 108 1.78 -19.44 4.75
C LYS A 108 2.13 -18.07 5.36
N PHE A 109 3.26 -17.96 6.06
CA PHE A 109 3.79 -16.69 6.56
C PHE A 109 4.38 -15.85 5.42
N GLU A 110 4.14 -14.54 5.43
CA GLU A 110 4.73 -13.63 4.44
C GLU A 110 6.14 -13.25 4.88
N ARG A 111 7.15 -14.01 4.43
CA ARG A 111 8.56 -13.82 4.85
C ARG A 111 9.14 -12.45 4.46
N ARG A 112 8.66 -11.87 3.37
CA ARG A 112 9.06 -10.53 2.91
C ARG A 112 8.36 -9.42 3.69
N GLY A 113 7.42 -9.76 4.57
CA GLY A 113 6.64 -8.81 5.34
C GLY A 113 7.39 -8.19 6.50
N PHE A 114 6.82 -7.10 7.03
CA PHE A 114 7.38 -6.33 8.14
C PHE A 114 6.67 -6.55 9.48
N LYS A 115 5.60 -7.35 9.51
CA LYS A 115 4.66 -7.41 10.64
C LYS A 115 4.23 -8.85 10.94
N ILE A 116 5.12 -9.59 11.59
CA ILE A 116 4.89 -10.98 12.03
C ILE A 116 3.76 -11.11 13.05
N LEU A 117 3.55 -10.12 13.91
CA LEU A 117 2.48 -10.14 14.92
C LEU A 117 1.11 -10.39 14.27
N PHE A 118 0.83 -9.76 13.13
CA PHE A 118 -0.41 -9.99 12.40
C PHE A 118 -0.57 -11.46 11.98
N ASP A 119 0.49 -12.07 11.44
CA ASP A 119 0.46 -13.48 11.02
C ASP A 119 0.30 -14.43 12.22
N ILE A 120 0.94 -14.15 13.36
CA ILE A 120 0.74 -14.90 14.60
C ILE A 120 -0.74 -14.85 15.02
N LEU A 121 -1.35 -13.67 15.07
CA LEU A 121 -2.77 -13.52 15.43
C LEU A 121 -3.72 -14.16 14.41
N LYS A 122 -3.35 -14.10 13.12
CA LYS A 122 -4.11 -14.70 12.02
C LYS A 122 -4.20 -16.22 12.15
N PHE A 123 -3.10 -16.87 12.50
CA PHE A 123 -3.04 -18.32 12.64
C PHE A 123 -3.36 -18.81 14.06
N SER A 124 -3.40 -17.91 15.05
CA SER A 124 -3.79 -18.23 16.42
C SER A 124 -5.21 -18.82 16.50
N PRO A 125 -5.45 -19.80 17.39
CA PRO A 125 -6.79 -20.29 17.71
C PRO A 125 -7.73 -19.21 18.26
N HIS A 126 -9.04 -19.46 18.25
CA HIS A 126 -10.03 -18.50 18.74
C HIS A 126 -9.98 -18.28 20.26
N TRP A 127 -9.51 -19.29 21.00
CA TRP A 127 -9.40 -19.27 22.46
C TRP A 127 -8.12 -18.60 22.97
N THR A 128 -7.22 -18.13 22.08
CA THR A 128 -5.97 -17.46 22.46
C THR A 128 -6.21 -16.28 23.40
N ARG A 129 -5.49 -16.27 24.52
CA ARG A 129 -5.55 -15.20 25.52
C ARG A 129 -4.57 -14.09 25.16
N ILE A 130 -5.09 -12.90 24.89
CA ILE A 130 -4.31 -11.72 24.53
C ILE A 130 -4.44 -10.67 25.61
N SER A 131 -3.32 -10.15 26.08
CA SER A 131 -3.26 -8.96 26.92
C SER A 131 -2.55 -7.82 26.20
N GLU A 132 -2.89 -6.59 26.56
CA GLU A 132 -2.29 -5.38 26.01
C GLU A 132 -1.65 -4.57 27.11
N ILE A 133 -0.47 -4.04 26.84
CA ILE A 133 0.28 -3.22 27.80
C ILE A 133 0.61 -1.92 27.11
N GLU A 134 0.23 -0.81 27.74
CA GLU A 134 0.51 0.50 27.20
C GLU A 134 1.94 0.91 27.52
N PHE A 135 2.64 1.47 26.53
CA PHE A 135 3.97 2.02 26.72
C PHE A 135 4.13 3.38 26.02
N GLU A 136 5.02 4.21 26.57
CA GLU A 136 5.40 5.48 25.97
C GLU A 136 6.37 5.22 24.81
N PHE A 137 5.99 5.62 23.60
CA PHE A 137 6.80 5.41 22.40
C PHE A 137 7.80 6.56 22.25
N GLY A 138 9.10 6.23 22.23
CA GLY A 138 10.18 7.21 22.10
C GLY A 138 10.21 7.91 20.74
N GLU A 139 10.76 9.12 20.67
CA GLU A 139 10.99 9.82 19.41
C GLU A 139 12.20 9.23 18.68
N ARG A 140 12.07 9.06 17.36
CA ARG A 140 13.18 8.58 16.53
C ARG A 140 14.15 9.74 16.34
N ARG A 141 15.42 9.59 16.69
CA ARG A 141 16.46 10.63 16.45
C ARG A 141 16.77 10.87 14.97
N GLY A 142 16.12 10.18 14.03
CA GLY A 142 16.24 10.44 12.61
C GLY A 142 15.34 9.58 11.73
N GLY A 143 14.84 10.17 10.64
CA GLY A 143 14.16 9.48 9.54
C GLY A 143 12.74 10.01 9.25
N SER A 144 12.60 10.74 8.14
CA SER A 144 11.28 11.08 7.59
C SER A 144 10.63 9.84 6.96
N SER A 145 9.67 9.26 7.67
CA SER A 145 8.83 8.20 7.10
C SER A 145 7.68 8.87 6.34
N LYS A 146 7.86 9.09 5.03
CA LYS A 146 6.72 9.19 4.11
C LYS A 146 5.94 7.87 4.13
N LEU A 147 4.69 7.88 3.66
CA LEU A 147 3.80 6.71 3.67
C LEU A 147 4.54 5.51 3.08
N ASP A 148 4.92 4.55 3.92
CA ASP A 148 5.56 3.35 3.41
C ASP A 148 4.48 2.44 2.84
N ALA A 149 4.10 2.70 1.59
CA ALA A 149 3.15 1.92 0.80
C ALA A 149 3.46 0.42 0.84
N LYS A 150 4.73 0.07 1.03
CA LYS A 150 5.20 -1.32 1.18
C LYS A 150 4.60 -1.99 2.41
N VAL A 151 4.34 -1.24 3.49
CA VAL A 151 3.69 -1.78 4.70
C VAL A 151 2.24 -2.15 4.41
N VAL A 152 1.48 -1.28 3.75
CA VAL A 152 0.07 -1.57 3.39
C VAL A 152 0.01 -2.75 2.42
N LEU A 153 0.85 -2.74 1.38
CA LEU A 153 0.95 -3.85 0.42
C LEU A 153 1.38 -5.17 1.08
N SER A 154 2.27 -5.10 2.08
CA SER A 154 2.67 -6.27 2.86
C SER A 154 1.47 -6.87 3.61
N ILE A 155 0.66 -6.05 4.28
CA ILE A 155 -0.54 -6.54 4.97
C ILE A 155 -1.55 -7.12 3.98
N MET A 156 -1.73 -6.49 2.81
CA MET A 156 -2.60 -7.02 1.77
C MET A 156 -2.15 -8.42 1.33
N ARG A 157 -0.85 -8.63 1.08
CA ARG A 157 -0.32 -9.96 0.74
C ARG A 157 -0.52 -11.00 1.85
N GLN A 158 -0.47 -10.58 3.11
CA GLN A 158 -0.73 -11.46 4.26
C GLN A 158 -2.20 -11.88 4.40
N CYS A 159 -3.15 -11.20 3.71
CA CYS A 159 -4.59 -11.51 3.73
C CYS A 159 -4.97 -12.70 2.82
N GLY A 160 -4.03 -13.57 2.45
CA GLY A 160 -4.27 -14.78 1.67
C GLY A 160 -4.27 -14.54 0.16
N ILE A 161 -4.81 -15.49 -0.62
CA ILE A 161 -4.76 -15.48 -2.10
C ILE A 161 -5.44 -14.23 -2.67
N PHE A 162 -6.64 -13.90 -2.19
CA PHE A 162 -7.34 -12.68 -2.60
C PHE A 162 -6.53 -11.42 -2.27
N GLY A 163 -5.94 -11.37 -1.08
CA GLY A 163 -5.08 -10.28 -0.66
C GLY A 163 -3.81 -10.14 -1.50
N LYS A 164 -3.19 -11.26 -1.89
CA LYS A 164 -2.05 -11.28 -2.83
C LYS A 164 -2.45 -10.76 -4.21
N GLY A 165 -3.61 -11.17 -4.72
CA GLY A 165 -4.17 -10.65 -5.98
C GLY A 165 -4.42 -9.15 -5.93
N LEU A 166 -5.09 -8.67 -4.87
CA LEU A 166 -5.36 -7.25 -4.67
C LEU A 166 -4.06 -6.44 -4.49
N ALA A 167 -3.07 -6.98 -3.77
CA ALA A 167 -1.76 -6.34 -3.63
C ALA A 167 -1.00 -6.29 -4.96
N ALA A 168 -1.10 -7.33 -5.80
CA ALA A 168 -0.52 -7.35 -7.14
C ALA A 168 -1.19 -6.32 -8.05
N ALA A 169 -2.52 -6.25 -8.06
CA ALA A 169 -3.28 -5.24 -8.80
C ALA A 169 -2.92 -3.83 -8.33
N THR A 170 -2.89 -3.60 -7.01
CA THR A 170 -2.52 -2.31 -6.42
C THR A 170 -1.08 -1.93 -6.80
N SER A 171 -0.16 -2.89 -6.75
CA SER A 171 1.23 -2.67 -7.19
C SER A 171 1.29 -2.34 -8.68
N PHE A 172 0.50 -3.02 -9.50
CA PHE A 172 0.45 -2.78 -10.94
C PHE A 172 -0.11 -1.39 -11.26
N PHE A 173 -1.30 -1.05 -10.76
CA PHE A 173 -1.97 0.22 -11.09
C PHE A 173 -1.35 1.44 -10.41
N LEU A 174 -0.72 1.29 -9.23
CA LEU A 174 -0.18 2.42 -8.46
C LEU A 174 1.35 2.51 -8.45
N LEU A 175 2.10 1.42 -8.69
CA LEU A 175 3.57 1.45 -8.69
C LEU A 175 4.16 1.32 -10.10
N ASN A 176 3.60 0.45 -10.94
CA ASN A 176 4.13 0.25 -12.30
C ASN A 176 3.65 1.37 -13.23
N MET A 177 4.56 1.92 -14.04
CA MET A 177 4.22 2.99 -15.00
C MET A 177 3.13 2.56 -15.97
N LEU A 178 3.28 1.40 -16.63
CA LEU A 178 2.29 0.87 -17.56
C LEU A 178 0.90 0.75 -16.92
N GLY A 179 0.84 0.27 -15.68
CA GLY A 179 -0.42 0.13 -14.96
C GLY A 179 -1.02 1.48 -14.56
N ARG A 180 -0.21 2.49 -14.21
CA ARG A 180 -0.70 3.86 -13.96
C ARG A 180 -1.34 4.46 -15.21
N PHE A 181 -0.71 4.31 -16.38
CA PHE A 181 -1.28 4.75 -17.65
C PHE A 181 -2.57 4.01 -17.96
N LEU A 182 -2.60 2.69 -17.77
CA LEU A 182 -3.82 1.91 -17.99
C LEU A 182 -4.96 2.33 -17.04
N ALA A 183 -4.67 2.59 -15.76
CA ALA A 183 -5.67 3.10 -14.81
C ALA A 183 -6.18 4.49 -15.23
N ALA A 184 -5.28 5.39 -15.63
CA ALA A 184 -5.64 6.72 -16.10
C ALA A 184 -6.53 6.67 -17.35
N PHE A 185 -6.20 5.76 -18.29
CA PHE A 185 -7.00 5.50 -19.48
C PHE A 185 -8.40 4.99 -19.15
N ILE A 186 -8.51 3.97 -18.29
CA ILE A 186 -9.79 3.40 -17.85
C ILE A 186 -10.63 4.47 -17.13
N LEU A 187 -10.00 5.26 -16.26
CA LEU A 187 -10.65 6.36 -15.55
C LEU A 187 -11.19 7.41 -16.53
N GLY A 188 -10.41 7.77 -17.55
CA GLY A 188 -10.83 8.70 -18.60
C GLY A 188 -12.02 8.18 -19.41
N ILE A 189 -12.04 6.89 -19.77
CA ILE A 189 -13.20 6.28 -20.43
C ILE A 189 -14.43 6.31 -19.51
N LEU A 190 -14.28 5.84 -18.27
CA LEU A 190 -15.39 5.74 -17.32
C LEU A 190 -16.03 7.10 -17.06
N THR A 191 -15.21 8.12 -16.83
CA THR A 191 -15.68 9.49 -16.56
C THR A 191 -16.39 10.10 -17.78
N THR A 192 -15.90 9.83 -18.99
CA THR A 192 -16.59 10.19 -20.24
C THR A 192 -17.96 9.52 -20.33
N ILE A 193 -18.06 8.21 -20.09
CA ILE A 193 -19.33 7.47 -20.12
C ILE A 193 -20.32 8.02 -19.08
N VAL A 194 -19.85 8.24 -17.85
CA VAL A 194 -20.68 8.81 -16.77
C VAL A 194 -21.17 10.20 -17.14
N PHE A 195 -20.33 11.05 -17.74
CA PHE A 195 -20.73 12.38 -18.16
C PHE A 195 -21.79 12.35 -19.27
N LEU A 196 -21.59 11.54 -20.31
CA LEU A 196 -22.54 11.40 -21.43
C LEU A 196 -23.90 10.87 -20.95
N THR A 197 -23.89 9.86 -20.07
CA THR A 197 -25.12 9.31 -19.48
C THR A 197 -25.85 10.29 -18.57
N MET A 198 -25.12 11.08 -17.75
CA MET A 198 -25.73 12.10 -16.88
C MET A 198 -26.28 13.30 -17.65
N THR A 199 -25.68 13.66 -18.78
CA THR A 199 -26.09 14.81 -19.60
C THR A 199 -27.10 14.44 -20.71
N GLY A 200 -27.38 13.16 -20.89
CA GLY A 200 -28.28 12.66 -21.95
C GLY A 200 -27.75 12.91 -23.36
N GLN A 201 -26.47 13.25 -23.49
CA GLN A 201 -25.85 13.53 -24.78
C GLN A 201 -25.65 12.22 -25.56
N PRO A 202 -25.92 12.20 -26.88
CA PRO A 202 -25.66 11.04 -27.70
C PRO A 202 -24.20 10.56 -27.61
N TRP A 203 -23.98 9.25 -27.80
CA TRP A 203 -22.63 8.65 -27.77
C TRP A 203 -21.70 9.16 -28.87
N HIS A 204 -22.26 9.67 -29.97
CA HIS A 204 -21.51 10.29 -31.07
C HIS A 204 -21.15 11.76 -30.81
N THR A 205 -21.76 12.40 -29.82
CA THR A 205 -21.40 13.74 -29.34
C THR A 205 -20.31 13.63 -28.27
N LEU A 206 -19.10 13.23 -28.70
CA LEU A 206 -17.89 13.40 -27.90
C LEU A 206 -17.49 14.88 -27.90
N GLY A 207 -18.22 15.69 -27.14
CA GLY A 207 -17.90 17.10 -26.95
C GLY A 207 -16.52 17.28 -26.30
N ILE A 208 -15.87 18.42 -26.58
CA ILE A 208 -14.56 18.78 -26.00
C ILE A 208 -14.59 18.72 -24.46
N PHE A 209 -15.73 19.05 -23.83
CA PHE A 209 -15.88 19.12 -22.37
C PHE A 209 -15.65 17.80 -21.62
N PRO A 210 -16.38 16.69 -21.89
CA PRO A 210 -16.12 15.41 -21.24
C PRO A 210 -14.69 14.93 -21.46
N THR A 211 -14.13 15.13 -22.65
CA THR A 211 -12.77 14.72 -22.99
C THR A 211 -11.71 15.48 -22.18
N VAL A 212 -11.88 16.79 -22.02
CA VAL A 212 -10.99 17.62 -21.20
C VAL A 212 -11.08 17.25 -19.73
N ILE A 213 -12.28 17.00 -19.19
CA ILE A 213 -12.47 16.58 -17.79
C ILE A 213 -11.82 15.21 -17.54
N SER A 214 -12.06 14.24 -18.43
CA SER A 214 -11.48 12.90 -18.37
C SER A 214 -9.95 12.95 -18.43
N PHE A 215 -9.39 13.80 -19.28
CA PHE A 215 -7.95 14.04 -19.36
C PHE A 215 -7.40 14.66 -18.06
N LEU A 216 -8.05 15.70 -17.51
CA LEU A 216 -7.62 16.33 -16.25
C LEU A 216 -7.65 15.35 -15.07
N LEU A 217 -8.65 14.48 -15.00
CA LEU A 217 -8.74 13.44 -13.96
C LEU A 217 -7.68 12.35 -14.14
N ALA A 218 -7.43 11.91 -15.38
CA ALA A 218 -6.36 10.97 -15.72
C ALA A 218 -4.98 11.54 -15.34
N VAL A 219 -4.73 12.81 -15.66
CA VAL A 219 -3.51 13.53 -15.28
C VAL A 219 -3.40 13.67 -13.76
N GLY A 220 -4.47 14.11 -13.09
CA GLY A 220 -4.50 14.22 -11.63
C GLY A 220 -4.17 12.90 -10.95
N TYR A 221 -4.73 11.78 -11.45
CA TYR A 221 -4.40 10.45 -10.97
C TYR A 221 -2.92 10.12 -11.11
N VAL A 222 -2.30 10.36 -12.28
CA VAL A 222 -0.88 10.06 -12.51
C VAL A 222 0.02 10.89 -11.59
N VAL A 223 -0.28 12.18 -11.40
CA VAL A 223 0.49 13.06 -10.51
C VAL A 223 0.38 12.61 -9.06
N VAL A 224 -0.85 12.35 -8.59
CA VAL A 224 -1.08 11.90 -7.21
C VAL A 224 -0.43 10.53 -6.99
N ALA A 225 -0.60 9.58 -7.90
CA ALA A 225 0.04 8.26 -7.82
C ALA A 225 1.58 8.38 -7.81
N ASN A 226 2.14 9.30 -8.58
CA ASN A 226 3.57 9.49 -8.63
C ASN A 226 4.14 10.15 -7.36
N GLU A 227 3.52 11.20 -6.83
CA GLU A 227 3.97 11.84 -5.58
C GLU A 227 3.79 10.90 -4.37
N PHE A 228 2.71 10.12 -4.35
CA PHE A 228 2.39 9.24 -3.22
C PHE A 228 3.29 8.00 -3.15
N PHE A 229 3.76 7.50 -4.31
CA PHE A 229 4.48 6.22 -4.40
C PHE A 229 5.90 6.31 -4.97
N ALA A 230 6.41 7.50 -5.32
CA ALA A 230 7.80 7.65 -5.77
C ALA A 230 8.79 7.12 -4.72
N GLU A 231 9.61 6.14 -5.12
CA GLU A 231 10.65 5.59 -4.25
C GLU A 231 11.77 6.61 -4.00
N ARG A 232 12.31 6.56 -2.77
CA ARG A 232 13.33 7.44 -2.17
C ARG A 232 14.60 7.77 -3.01
N ARG A 233 14.84 7.16 -4.18
CA ARG A 233 16.14 7.29 -4.89
C ARG A 233 16.29 8.45 -5.87
N LYS A 234 15.23 9.11 -6.33
CA LYS A 234 15.41 10.31 -7.17
C LYS A 234 14.57 11.46 -6.59
N LYS A 235 15.24 12.53 -6.13
CA LYS A 235 14.67 13.86 -5.82
C LYS A 235 13.90 14.51 -6.99
N ARG A 236 13.62 13.75 -8.06
CA ARG A 236 12.97 14.16 -9.31
C ARG A 236 11.58 13.54 -9.49
N GLY A 237 10.96 12.94 -8.46
CA GLY A 237 9.62 12.32 -8.58
C GLY A 237 8.56 13.30 -9.09
N LEU A 238 8.36 14.41 -8.38
CA LEU A 238 7.42 15.46 -8.77
C LEU A 238 7.79 16.10 -10.12
N LEU A 239 9.06 16.43 -10.34
CA LEU A 239 9.56 16.99 -11.61
C LEU A 239 9.34 16.04 -12.79
N LYS A 240 9.59 14.72 -12.63
CA LYS A 240 9.27 13.72 -13.65
C LYS A 240 7.77 13.57 -13.84
N GLY A 241 6.97 13.66 -12.79
CA GLY A 241 5.50 13.66 -12.89
C GLY A 241 4.97 14.88 -13.66
N ILE A 242 5.54 16.06 -13.39
CA ILE A 242 5.26 17.30 -14.12
C ILE A 242 5.77 17.21 -15.57
N GLN A 243 6.94 16.61 -15.79
CA GLN A 243 7.48 16.41 -17.13
C GLN A 243 6.57 15.47 -17.94
N ILE A 244 6.17 14.34 -17.37
CA ILE A 244 5.19 13.40 -17.97
C ILE A 244 3.85 14.09 -18.22
N MET A 245 3.38 14.94 -17.31
CA MET A 245 2.20 15.79 -17.54
C MET A 245 2.37 16.66 -18.78
N PHE A 246 3.53 17.32 -18.90
CA PHE A 246 3.79 18.24 -20.00
C PHE A 246 3.86 17.49 -21.34
N THR A 247 4.52 16.34 -21.38
CA THR A 247 4.57 15.48 -22.57
C THR A 247 3.18 14.97 -22.95
N ALA A 248 2.42 14.42 -22.00
CA ALA A 248 1.07 13.91 -22.23
C ALA A 248 0.08 15.01 -22.67
N PHE A 249 0.18 16.21 -22.08
CA PHE A 249 -0.64 17.36 -22.46
C PHE A 249 -0.28 17.90 -23.84
N SER A 250 1.02 18.00 -24.16
CA SER A 250 1.46 18.39 -25.51
C SER A 250 1.02 17.38 -26.57
N GLY A 251 1.09 16.07 -26.28
CA GLY A 251 0.56 15.02 -27.14
C GLY A 251 -0.95 15.10 -27.32
N TYR A 252 -1.71 15.41 -26.25
CA TYR A 252 -3.14 15.67 -26.33
C TYR A 252 -3.46 16.89 -27.21
N LEU A 253 -2.73 18.01 -27.08
CA LEU A 253 -2.94 19.20 -27.90
C LEU A 253 -2.62 18.95 -29.38
N ILE A 254 -1.54 18.21 -29.67
CA ILE A 254 -1.20 17.80 -31.04
C ILE A 254 -2.30 16.91 -31.61
N ASN A 255 -2.81 15.96 -30.82
CA ASN A 255 -3.90 15.08 -31.22
C ASN A 255 -5.21 15.85 -31.45
N LEU A 256 -5.55 16.79 -30.58
CA LEU A 256 -6.71 17.66 -30.71
C LEU A 256 -6.60 18.56 -31.97
N GLY A 257 -5.41 19.08 -32.26
CA GLY A 257 -5.12 19.84 -33.48
C GLY A 257 -5.25 18.98 -34.73
N LEU A 258 -4.65 17.79 -34.75
CA LEU A 258 -4.80 16.82 -35.84
C LEU A 258 -6.25 16.36 -36.01
N PHE A 259 -6.97 16.15 -34.91
CA PHE A 259 -8.40 15.85 -34.91
C PHE A 259 -9.19 16.99 -35.56
N TYR A 260 -8.91 18.25 -35.25
CA TYR A 260 -9.60 19.37 -35.89
C TYR A 260 -9.27 19.49 -37.39
N ILE A 261 -8.06 19.08 -37.79
CA ILE A 261 -7.59 19.08 -39.19
C ILE A 261 -8.16 17.89 -39.99
N ILE A 262 -8.34 16.72 -39.36
CA ILE A 262 -8.74 15.47 -40.03
C ILE A 262 -10.24 15.17 -39.87
N ALA A 263 -10.82 15.44 -38.69
CA ALA A 263 -12.23 15.17 -38.39
C ALA A 263 -13.19 16.19 -39.01
N SER A 264 -12.69 17.22 -39.71
CA SER A 264 -13.50 17.98 -40.65
C SER A 264 -14.02 17.12 -41.81
N GLU A 265 -13.43 15.93 -42.04
CA GLU A 265 -13.77 15.05 -43.16
C GLU A 265 -14.46 13.73 -42.74
N LEU A 266 -14.33 13.27 -41.48
CA LEU A 266 -14.87 11.97 -41.02
C LEU A 266 -15.39 12.02 -39.56
N PRO A 267 -16.72 12.20 -39.35
CA PRO A 267 -17.32 12.36 -38.03
C PRO A 267 -17.30 11.13 -37.12
N ASP A 268 -17.18 9.92 -37.67
CA ASP A 268 -17.46 8.67 -36.94
C ASP A 268 -16.24 8.03 -36.25
N LEU A 269 -15.02 8.54 -36.49
CA LEU A 269 -13.77 7.90 -36.02
C LEU A 269 -13.11 8.62 -34.82
N GLN A 270 -13.87 9.35 -34.00
CA GLN A 270 -13.33 10.30 -33.01
C GLN A 270 -12.54 9.67 -31.85
N LEU A 271 -12.79 8.40 -31.52
CA LEU A 271 -12.15 7.70 -30.40
C LEU A 271 -10.77 7.14 -30.73
N VAL A 272 -10.54 6.78 -32.01
CA VAL A 272 -9.37 6.00 -32.42
C VAL A 272 -8.07 6.82 -32.35
N PRO A 273 -8.00 8.06 -32.87
CA PRO A 273 -6.77 8.86 -32.83
C PRO A 273 -6.32 9.19 -31.41
N MET A 274 -7.25 9.48 -30.48
CA MET A 274 -6.94 9.86 -29.11
C MET A 274 -6.31 8.71 -28.32
N PHE A 275 -6.87 7.49 -28.44
CA PHE A 275 -6.31 6.32 -27.76
C PHE A 275 -4.99 5.86 -28.38
N ILE A 276 -4.81 6.04 -29.70
CA ILE A 276 -3.51 5.85 -30.35
C ILE A 276 -2.49 6.86 -29.82
N GLY A 277 -2.83 8.14 -29.71
CA GLY A 277 -1.95 9.18 -29.18
C GLY A 277 -1.53 8.93 -27.73
N PHE A 278 -2.48 8.54 -26.87
CA PHE A 278 -2.17 8.16 -25.48
C PHE A 278 -1.29 6.90 -25.42
N GLY A 279 -1.57 5.90 -26.26
CA GLY A 279 -0.75 4.69 -26.39
C GLY A 279 0.69 4.99 -26.83
N LEU A 280 0.86 5.85 -27.83
CA LEU A 280 2.17 6.28 -28.32
C LEU A 280 2.94 7.08 -27.27
N SER A 281 2.28 7.99 -26.53
CA SER A 281 2.89 8.71 -25.41
C SER A 281 3.35 7.75 -24.31
N ALA A 282 2.53 6.76 -23.96
CA ALA A 282 2.88 5.75 -22.96
C ALA A 282 4.08 4.90 -23.41
N ILE A 283 4.17 4.53 -24.69
CA ILE A 283 5.32 3.81 -25.26
C ILE A 283 6.58 4.69 -25.20
N TYR A 284 6.49 5.94 -25.66
CA TYR A 284 7.61 6.88 -25.68
C TYR A 284 8.17 7.11 -24.27
N ASP A 285 7.31 7.32 -23.27
CA ASP A 285 7.74 7.54 -21.89
C ASP A 285 8.32 6.27 -21.24
N THR A 286 7.77 5.10 -21.57
CA THR A 286 8.30 3.82 -21.07
C THR A 286 9.69 3.54 -21.64
N VAL A 287 9.92 3.83 -22.91
CA VAL A 287 11.23 3.72 -23.57
C VAL A 287 12.20 4.78 -23.02
N GLY A 288 11.76 6.03 -22.90
CA GLY A 288 12.57 7.13 -22.36
C GLY A 288 13.00 6.92 -20.90
N CYS A 289 12.15 6.35 -20.05
CA CYS A 289 12.51 6.03 -18.67
C CYS A 289 13.57 4.91 -18.55
N ASN A 290 13.63 3.97 -19.50
CA ASN A 290 14.62 2.89 -19.51
C ASN A 290 16.02 3.37 -19.94
N ILE A 291 16.08 4.37 -20.83
CA ILE A 291 17.35 4.98 -21.28
C ILE A 291 18.03 5.76 -20.13
N ASP A 292 17.23 6.27 -19.20
CA ASP A 292 17.63 7.08 -18.03
C ASP A 292 18.04 6.23 -16.78
N ALA A 293 18.03 4.91 -16.94
CA ALA A 293 18.31 3.90 -15.90
C ALA A 293 19.54 3.02 -16.22
N GLY A 294 20.20 3.25 -17.37
CA GLY A 294 21.54 2.73 -17.69
C GLY A 294 22.64 3.58 -17.09
#